data_AF-A0A958PJ46-F1
#
_entry.id   AF-A0A958PJ46-F1
#
_cell.length_a   1.000
_cell.length_b   1.000
_cell.length_c   1.000
_cell.angle_alpha   90.00
_cell.angle_beta   90.00
_cell.angle_gamma   90.00
#
_symmetry.space_group_name_H-M   'P 1'
#
loop_
_entity.id
_entity.type
_entity.pdbx_description
1 polymer ?
#
loop_
_entity_poly.entity_id
_entity_poly.type
_entity_poly.pdbx_seq_one_letter_code
_entity_poly.pdbx_strand_id
1 'polypeptide(L)'
;MQSYYYRPIPHVLFCLVFGFGFVSKADFEIYLKDTNRIPLYAQQTSYWCGAGAGQMTLEGFPDDVNYSYAQKAVWDEIQKYKVEQGWYADPDGLKGALAQLGKDSHWEATCAKTRDAITRLTIDGMYMGKFPVPVLVYGHAHWVVVIGATLEEHPMMSMVLKLKTIEAHDPWEAQHVLVSGEAWLKKYWNETGGSGKWGNCYVAVHEVEARKKSLLAGMKIVTEKQPTDGSAISPDLALTKAKAYLTQITKERPAFKDLSDGFLFDPMLVTHENGNYYLVPVGKKKNGESLGAVMVNAYSGAWEGLSLFQKPLRYRKQKQQGQWVFYPSEESRSPFHPVYQTAKSYVDLDGKVSSELHELGRGN
;
A
#
# COMPACT_ATOMS: atom_id res chain seq x y z
N MET A 1 -23.02 -34.51 32.16
CA MET A 1 -24.38 -34.06 32.55
C MET A 1 -24.26 -32.68 33.17
N GLN A 2 -24.57 -31.64 32.42
CA GLN A 2 -24.73 -30.28 32.93
C GLN A 2 -26.07 -29.76 32.40
N SER A 3 -26.96 -29.47 33.34
CA SER A 3 -28.33 -29.01 33.14
C SER A 3 -28.38 -27.48 33.06
N TYR A 4 -29.02 -26.93 32.04
CA TYR A 4 -29.39 -25.52 32.00
C TYR A 4 -30.90 -25.35 32.15
N TYR A 5 -31.28 -24.55 33.15
CA TYR A 5 -32.65 -24.12 33.44
C TYR A 5 -33.08 -22.99 32.50
N TYR A 6 -34.27 -23.11 31.91
CA TYR A 6 -34.95 -22.04 31.18
C TYR A 6 -36.08 -21.48 32.06
N ARG A 7 -36.11 -20.16 32.27
CA ARG A 7 -37.28 -19.44 32.81
C ARG A 7 -37.77 -18.46 31.74
N PRO A 8 -39.05 -18.45 31.36
CA PRO A 8 -39.61 -17.39 30.53
C PRO A 8 -40.12 -16.24 31.42
N ILE A 9 -39.93 -15.00 30.98
CA ILE A 9 -40.59 -13.80 31.51
C ILE A 9 -41.19 -13.04 30.31
N PRO A 10 -42.37 -12.41 30.48
CA PRO A 10 -43.36 -12.28 29.41
C PRO A 10 -43.25 -10.97 28.62
N HIS A 11 -43.93 -11.04 27.47
CA HIS A 11 -44.29 -10.00 26.50
C HIS A 11 -44.15 -8.54 26.98
N VAL A 12 -43.11 -7.87 26.45
CA VAL A 12 -43.14 -6.42 26.24
C VAL A 12 -43.42 -6.19 24.76
N LEU A 13 -44.55 -5.53 24.52
CA LEU A 13 -44.99 -5.03 23.23
C LEU A 13 -43.93 -4.07 22.66
N PHE A 14 -43.12 -4.53 21.72
CA PHE A 14 -42.13 -3.71 21.02
C PHE A 14 -42.73 -3.27 19.68
N CYS A 15 -42.95 -1.96 19.54
CA CYS A 15 -43.29 -1.34 18.27
C CYS A 15 -42.23 -1.69 17.22
N LEU A 16 -42.62 -2.46 16.19
CA LEU A 16 -41.84 -2.68 14.98
C LEU A 16 -41.85 -1.40 14.15
N VAL A 17 -40.90 -0.51 14.43
CA VAL A 17 -40.44 0.46 13.44
C VAL A 17 -39.53 -0.31 12.49
N PHE A 18 -40.03 -0.68 11.31
CA PHE A 18 -39.21 -1.15 10.19
C PHE A 18 -38.37 0.04 9.69
N GLY A 19 -37.32 0.37 10.44
CA GLY A 19 -36.22 1.13 9.90
C GLY A 19 -35.51 0.22 8.90
N PHE A 20 -35.56 0.57 7.62
CA PHE A 20 -34.58 0.09 6.65
C PHE A 20 -33.21 0.60 7.11
N GLY A 21 -32.60 -0.10 8.05
CA GLY A 21 -31.21 0.08 8.41
C GLY A 21 -30.41 -0.24 7.15
N PHE A 22 -29.79 0.77 6.56
CA PHE A 22 -28.72 0.55 5.60
C PHE A 22 -27.67 -0.30 6.32
N VAL A 23 -27.63 -1.58 5.99
CA VAL A 23 -26.52 -2.45 6.39
C VAL A 23 -25.31 -1.88 5.66
N SER A 24 -24.48 -1.09 6.36
CA SER A 24 -23.20 -0.68 5.84
C SER A 24 -22.44 -1.96 5.48
N LYS A 25 -22.06 -2.12 4.22
CA LYS A 25 -21.20 -3.23 3.81
C LYS A 25 -19.96 -3.21 4.70
N ALA A 26 -19.76 -4.27 5.47
CA ALA A 26 -18.62 -4.38 6.36
C ALA A 26 -17.37 -4.64 5.51
N ASP A 27 -16.32 -3.87 5.77
CA ASP A 27 -15.04 -4.03 5.10
C ASP A 27 -14.39 -5.33 5.53
N PHE A 28 -13.74 -5.99 4.57
CA PHE A 28 -13.06 -7.25 4.82
C PHE A 28 -11.55 -7.04 4.78
N GLU A 29 -10.93 -7.16 5.95
CA GLU A 29 -9.50 -6.99 6.11
C GLU A 29 -8.77 -8.32 5.96
N ILE A 30 -7.75 -8.33 5.11
CA ILE A 30 -6.86 -9.45 4.86
C ILE A 30 -5.49 -9.00 5.31
N TYR A 31 -5.18 -9.35 6.54
CA TYR A 31 -3.85 -9.18 7.11
C TYR A 31 -3.32 -10.53 7.50
N LEU A 32 -2.02 -10.73 7.28
CA LEU A 32 -1.33 -11.82 7.94
C LEU A 32 -1.44 -11.57 9.44
N LYS A 33 -1.88 -12.61 10.17
CA LYS A 33 -2.58 -12.54 11.46
C LYS A 33 -1.81 -11.80 12.58
N ASP A 34 -0.54 -11.49 12.32
CA ASP A 34 0.29 -10.60 13.10
C ASP A 34 0.82 -9.46 12.21
N THR A 35 0.02 -8.40 12.03
CA THR A 35 0.51 -7.13 11.49
C THR A 35 1.78 -6.74 12.26
N ASN A 36 2.93 -6.66 11.58
CA ASN A 36 4.31 -6.41 12.08
C ASN A 36 5.25 -7.63 12.25
N ARG A 37 4.93 -8.83 11.77
CA ARG A 37 5.94 -9.92 11.72
C ARG A 37 6.83 -9.91 10.48
N ILE A 38 6.32 -9.39 9.36
CA ILE A 38 7.13 -9.27 8.15
C ILE A 38 8.10 -8.12 8.38
N PRO A 39 9.43 -8.35 8.38
CA PRO A 39 10.38 -7.28 8.56
C PRO A 39 10.31 -6.32 7.37
N LEU A 40 10.73 -5.08 7.60
CA LEU A 40 10.88 -4.07 6.56
C LEU A 40 12.38 -3.79 6.37
N TYR A 41 12.92 -4.21 5.23
CA TYR A 41 14.33 -4.07 4.92
C TYR A 41 14.55 -3.24 3.67
N ALA A 42 15.55 -2.36 3.71
CA ALA A 42 16.04 -1.67 2.52
C ALA A 42 16.87 -2.66 1.67
N GLN A 43 16.76 -2.57 0.35
CA GLN A 43 17.67 -3.26 -0.56
C GLN A 43 19.11 -2.80 -0.30
N GLN A 44 20.04 -3.75 -0.21
CA GLN A 44 21.45 -3.47 0.12
C GLN A 44 22.25 -2.90 -1.08
N THR A 45 21.68 -2.95 -2.28
CA THR A 45 22.21 -2.31 -3.50
C THR A 45 21.05 -1.93 -4.42
N SER A 46 21.31 -1.08 -5.43
CA SER A 46 20.30 -0.49 -6.33
C SER A 46 19.51 -1.50 -7.17
N TYR A 47 19.97 -2.75 -7.26
CA TYR A 47 19.35 -3.81 -8.07
C TYR A 47 18.93 -5.04 -7.27
N TRP A 48 18.92 -4.96 -5.93
CA TRP A 48 18.53 -6.06 -5.04
C TRP A 48 17.10 -5.96 -4.50
N CYS A 49 16.20 -5.28 -5.21
CA CYS A 49 14.79 -5.25 -4.85
C CYS A 49 14.20 -6.67 -4.73
N GLY A 50 14.52 -7.57 -5.65
CA GLY A 50 14.08 -8.97 -5.58
C GLY A 50 14.66 -9.74 -4.39
N ALA A 51 15.92 -9.48 -4.02
CA ALA A 51 16.55 -10.11 -2.87
C ALA A 51 16.00 -9.57 -1.54
N GLY A 52 15.75 -8.26 -1.45
CA GLY A 52 15.08 -7.64 -0.31
C GLY A 52 13.64 -8.15 -0.15
N ALA A 53 12.89 -8.22 -1.24
CA ALA A 53 11.55 -8.82 -1.24
C ALA A 53 11.58 -10.30 -0.83
N GLY A 54 12.55 -11.07 -1.34
CA GLY A 54 12.73 -12.47 -0.97
C GLY A 54 13.08 -12.65 0.51
N GLN A 55 13.97 -11.83 1.06
CA GLN A 55 14.29 -11.84 2.50
C GLN A 55 13.05 -11.56 3.36
N MET A 56 12.33 -10.46 3.08
CA MET A 56 11.12 -10.11 3.82
C MET A 56 10.05 -11.22 3.72
N THR A 57 9.96 -11.86 2.56
CA THR A 57 9.02 -12.97 2.35
C THR A 57 9.40 -14.20 3.16
N LEU A 58 10.67 -14.61 3.16
CA LEU A 58 11.19 -15.74 3.93
C LEU A 58 11.02 -15.55 5.44
N GLU A 59 11.36 -14.37 5.95
CA GLU A 59 11.20 -14.05 7.37
C GLU A 59 9.73 -13.83 7.76
N GLY A 60 8.87 -13.57 6.79
CA GLY A 60 7.42 -13.44 6.95
C GLY A 60 6.64 -14.74 6.85
N PHE A 61 7.29 -15.91 6.86
CA PHE A 61 6.61 -17.20 6.83
C PHE A 61 5.65 -17.37 8.01
N PRO A 62 4.50 -18.04 7.81
CA PRO A 62 3.60 -18.39 8.91
C PRO A 62 4.26 -19.39 9.88
N ASP A 63 3.68 -19.52 11.07
CA ASP A 63 4.00 -20.54 12.08
C ASP A 63 5.36 -20.41 12.81
N ASP A 64 5.83 -19.18 13.03
CA ASP A 64 7.05 -18.85 13.80
C ASP A 64 8.35 -19.47 13.24
N VAL A 65 8.33 -19.96 11.99
CA VAL A 65 9.52 -20.48 11.33
C VAL A 65 10.35 -19.32 10.81
N ASN A 66 11.45 -19.04 11.50
CA ASN A 66 12.35 -17.95 11.13
C ASN A 66 13.37 -18.41 10.07
N TYR A 67 13.12 -18.09 8.81
CA TYR A 67 14.08 -18.21 7.71
C TYR A 67 14.90 -16.91 7.56
N SER A 68 15.76 -16.63 8.53
CA SER A 68 16.61 -15.43 8.46
C SER A 68 17.78 -15.64 7.49
N TYR A 69 17.72 -14.96 6.35
CA TYR A 69 18.75 -14.99 5.32
C TYR A 69 19.12 -13.56 4.92
N ALA A 70 20.42 -13.26 4.87
CA ALA A 70 20.88 -11.99 4.31
C ALA A 70 20.51 -11.88 2.82
N GLN A 71 20.23 -10.66 2.33
CA GLN A 71 19.88 -10.45 0.91
C GLN A 71 20.93 -11.00 -0.05
N LYS A 72 22.22 -11.03 0.34
CA LYS A 72 23.27 -11.66 -0.47
C LYS A 72 23.01 -13.16 -0.71
N ALA A 73 22.54 -13.90 0.30
CA ALA A 73 22.21 -15.31 0.15
C ALA A 73 20.98 -15.51 -0.74
N VAL A 74 19.96 -14.67 -0.56
CA VAL A 74 18.76 -14.67 -1.42
C VAL A 74 19.14 -14.34 -2.87
N TRP A 75 19.98 -13.32 -3.07
CA TRP A 75 20.50 -12.93 -4.37
C TRP A 75 21.25 -14.06 -5.08
N ASP A 76 22.19 -14.70 -4.38
CA ASP A 76 22.97 -15.81 -4.94
C ASP A 76 22.07 -16.95 -5.39
N GLU A 77 20.99 -17.21 -4.65
CA GLU A 77 20.01 -18.22 -5.02
C GLU A 77 19.16 -17.79 -6.21
N ILE A 78 18.73 -16.52 -6.26
CA ILE A 78 18.03 -15.94 -7.43
C ILE A 78 18.88 -16.15 -8.69
N GLN A 79 20.19 -15.91 -8.63
CA GLN A 79 21.06 -16.02 -9.80
C GLN A 79 21.17 -17.45 -10.35
N LYS A 80 20.97 -18.48 -9.51
CA LYS A 80 21.02 -19.89 -9.96
C LYS A 80 19.78 -20.31 -10.73
N TYR A 81 18.64 -19.70 -10.45
CA TYR A 81 17.34 -20.09 -11.02
C TYR A 81 16.78 -19.14 -12.06
N LYS A 82 17.35 -17.93 -12.19
CA LYS A 82 16.87 -16.97 -13.19
C LYS A 82 17.11 -17.48 -14.61
N VAL A 83 16.14 -17.21 -15.49
CA VAL A 83 16.15 -17.63 -16.89
C VAL A 83 16.24 -16.45 -17.86
N GLU A 84 15.78 -15.27 -17.44
CA GLU A 84 15.82 -14.05 -18.24
C GLU A 84 17.22 -13.41 -18.22
N GLN A 85 17.73 -13.15 -19.42
CA GLN A 85 18.95 -12.36 -19.61
C GLN A 85 18.63 -10.87 -19.43
N GLY A 86 19.51 -10.15 -18.73
CA GLY A 86 19.31 -8.71 -18.45
C GLY A 86 18.42 -8.40 -17.23
N TRP A 87 17.80 -9.40 -16.61
CA TRP A 87 17.07 -9.22 -15.35
C TRP A 87 17.97 -9.50 -14.16
N TYR A 88 17.92 -8.62 -13.16
CA TYR A 88 18.62 -8.81 -11.88
C TYR A 88 17.94 -9.88 -11.03
N ALA A 89 16.62 -9.82 -10.93
CA ALA A 89 15.80 -10.85 -10.28
C ALA A 89 14.55 -11.07 -11.13
N ASP A 90 14.57 -12.10 -11.97
CA ASP A 90 13.37 -12.50 -12.71
C ASP A 90 12.45 -13.35 -11.81
N PRO A 91 11.21 -13.60 -12.25
CA PRO A 91 10.23 -14.31 -11.43
C PRO A 91 10.62 -15.77 -11.14
N ASP A 92 11.28 -16.47 -12.08
CA ASP A 92 11.78 -17.83 -11.83
C ASP A 92 12.93 -17.87 -10.82
N GLY A 93 13.82 -16.88 -10.87
CA GLY A 93 14.91 -16.69 -9.94
C GLY A 93 14.38 -16.48 -8.53
N LEU A 94 13.45 -15.55 -8.35
CA LEU A 94 12.84 -15.31 -7.03
C LEU A 94 12.07 -16.54 -6.53
N LYS A 95 11.27 -17.19 -7.38
CA LYS A 95 10.58 -18.45 -7.05
C LYS A 95 11.56 -19.54 -6.60
N GLY A 96 12.64 -19.74 -7.34
CA GLY A 96 13.66 -20.75 -7.02
C GLY A 96 14.38 -20.45 -5.71
N ALA A 97 14.70 -19.18 -5.45
CA ALA A 97 15.27 -18.74 -4.19
C ALA A 97 14.35 -19.01 -3.00
N LEU A 98 13.06 -18.64 -3.11
CA LEU A 98 12.09 -18.88 -2.06
C LEU A 98 11.88 -20.38 -1.79
N ALA A 99 11.78 -21.21 -2.84
CA ALA A 99 11.64 -22.65 -2.71
C ALA A 99 12.87 -23.31 -2.07
N GLN A 100 14.09 -22.89 -2.45
CA GLN A 100 15.32 -23.47 -1.92
C GLN A 100 15.59 -23.05 -0.47
N LEU A 101 15.35 -21.79 -0.13
CA LEU A 101 15.67 -21.22 1.19
C LEU A 101 14.55 -21.47 2.21
N GLY A 102 13.29 -21.48 1.76
CA GLY A 102 12.10 -21.68 2.60
C GLY A 102 11.76 -23.14 2.88
N LYS A 103 12.72 -24.07 2.74
CA LYS A 103 12.70 -25.52 3.07
C LYS A 103 11.29 -26.10 3.25
N ASP A 104 10.74 -26.70 2.19
CA ASP A 104 9.42 -27.38 2.10
C ASP A 104 8.22 -26.48 1.72
N SER A 105 8.45 -25.25 1.30
CA SER A 105 7.42 -24.39 0.68
C SER A 105 7.38 -24.54 -0.84
N HIS A 106 6.17 -24.51 -1.41
CA HIS A 106 5.96 -24.67 -2.85
C HIS A 106 5.61 -23.33 -3.46
N TRP A 107 6.60 -22.69 -4.08
CA TRP A 107 6.42 -21.38 -4.71
C TRP A 107 6.15 -21.50 -6.20
N GLU A 108 5.20 -20.71 -6.69
CA GLU A 108 5.00 -20.46 -8.12
C GLU A 108 5.19 -18.98 -8.44
N ALA A 109 5.96 -18.73 -9.49
CA ALA A 109 5.89 -17.47 -10.21
C ALA A 109 4.74 -17.54 -11.22
N THR A 110 3.79 -16.63 -11.12
CA THR A 110 2.63 -16.58 -12.02
C THR A 110 2.65 -15.31 -12.86
N CYS A 111 2.35 -15.48 -14.15
CA CYS A 111 2.23 -14.45 -15.16
C CYS A 111 0.75 -14.37 -15.57
N ALA A 112 0.02 -13.37 -15.08
CA ALA A 112 -1.39 -13.20 -15.39
C ALA A 112 -1.58 -12.15 -16.48
N LYS A 113 -2.52 -12.37 -17.42
CA LYS A 113 -2.81 -11.42 -18.50
C LYS A 113 -3.69 -10.25 -18.09
N THR A 114 -4.19 -10.24 -16.86
CA THR A 114 -5.04 -9.17 -16.34
C THR A 114 -4.64 -8.80 -14.91
N ARG A 115 -4.86 -7.54 -14.54
CA ARG A 115 -4.64 -7.03 -13.17
C ARG A 115 -5.50 -7.76 -12.15
N ASP A 116 -6.75 -8.07 -12.51
CA ASP A 116 -7.66 -8.78 -11.61
C ASP A 116 -7.18 -10.19 -11.29
N ALA A 117 -6.71 -10.93 -12.30
CA ALA A 117 -6.24 -12.28 -12.09
C ALA A 117 -5.03 -12.31 -11.14
N ILE A 118 -4.10 -11.37 -11.29
CA ILE A 118 -2.94 -11.28 -10.39
C ILE A 118 -3.30 -10.71 -9.01
N THR A 119 -4.25 -9.77 -8.94
CA THR A 119 -4.75 -9.24 -7.67
C THR A 119 -5.39 -10.36 -6.88
N ARG A 120 -6.23 -11.17 -7.52
CA ARG A 120 -6.84 -12.34 -6.90
C ARG A 120 -5.79 -13.33 -6.41
N LEU A 121 -4.78 -13.63 -7.23
CA LEU A 121 -3.66 -14.50 -6.83
C LEU A 121 -2.96 -13.99 -5.57
N THR A 122 -2.63 -12.70 -5.53
CA THR A 122 -1.98 -12.06 -4.40
C THR A 122 -2.85 -12.10 -3.15
N ILE A 123 -4.13 -11.77 -3.28
CA ILE A 123 -5.07 -11.80 -2.17
C ILE A 123 -5.30 -13.23 -1.67
N ASP A 124 -5.44 -14.21 -2.55
CA ASP A 124 -5.59 -15.62 -2.17
C ASP A 124 -4.34 -16.14 -1.46
N GLY A 125 -3.14 -15.76 -1.90
CA GLY A 125 -1.87 -16.11 -1.24
C GLY A 125 -1.81 -15.61 0.21
N MET A 126 -2.23 -14.37 0.44
CA MET A 126 -2.30 -13.81 1.80
C MET A 126 -3.46 -14.39 2.62
N TYR A 127 -4.64 -14.49 2.02
CA TYR A 127 -5.85 -14.88 2.73
C TYR A 127 -5.87 -16.37 3.10
N MET A 128 -5.57 -17.24 2.13
CA MET A 128 -5.59 -18.69 2.32
C MET A 128 -4.25 -19.19 2.82
N GLY A 129 -3.16 -18.73 2.22
CA GLY A 129 -1.82 -19.20 2.54
C GLY A 129 -1.19 -18.57 3.75
N LYS A 130 -1.66 -17.40 4.16
CA LYS A 130 -1.03 -16.61 5.21
C LYS A 130 0.43 -16.27 4.91
N PHE A 131 0.79 -16.22 3.61
CA PHE A 131 2.12 -15.83 3.15
C PHE A 131 2.12 -14.39 2.63
N PRO A 132 3.21 -13.62 2.88
CA PRO A 132 3.50 -12.45 2.07
C PRO A 132 3.63 -12.82 0.60
N VAL A 133 3.25 -11.91 -0.28
CA VAL A 133 3.29 -12.16 -1.72
C VAL A 133 4.18 -11.12 -2.40
N PRO A 134 5.41 -11.50 -2.81
CA PRO A 134 6.19 -10.71 -3.75
C PRO A 134 5.43 -10.47 -5.04
N VAL A 135 5.38 -9.21 -5.45
CA VAL A 135 4.81 -8.80 -6.72
C VAL A 135 5.75 -7.87 -7.44
N LEU A 136 5.70 -7.96 -8.76
CA LEU A 136 6.49 -7.11 -9.63
C LEU A 136 5.66 -5.88 -10.00
N VAL A 137 6.21 -4.70 -9.72
CA VAL A 137 5.57 -3.40 -9.96
C VAL A 137 6.37 -2.58 -10.96
N TYR A 138 5.77 -1.49 -11.44
CA TYR A 138 6.35 -0.58 -12.43
C TYR A 138 6.82 -1.28 -13.71
N GLY A 139 6.10 -2.33 -14.10
CA GLY A 139 6.26 -3.01 -15.37
C GLY A 139 7.64 -3.62 -15.52
N HIS A 140 8.00 -4.51 -14.58
CA HIS A 140 9.27 -5.24 -14.41
C HIS A 140 10.42 -4.55 -13.66
N ALA A 141 10.32 -3.25 -13.36
CA ALA A 141 11.46 -2.54 -12.79
C ALA A 141 11.74 -2.88 -11.31
N HIS A 142 10.73 -3.34 -10.56
CA HIS A 142 10.86 -3.39 -9.10
C HIS A 142 10.03 -4.48 -8.43
N TRP A 143 10.56 -5.06 -7.36
CA TRP A 143 9.86 -6.04 -6.51
C TRP A 143 9.45 -5.40 -5.20
N VAL A 144 8.20 -5.64 -4.79
CA VAL A 144 7.66 -5.29 -3.46
C VAL A 144 6.95 -6.51 -2.87
N VAL A 145 6.72 -6.51 -1.57
CA VAL A 145 6.03 -7.60 -0.87
C VAL A 145 4.68 -7.10 -0.40
N VAL A 146 3.58 -7.65 -0.93
CA VAL A 146 2.24 -7.34 -0.43
C VAL A 146 2.02 -8.08 0.88
N ILE A 147 1.59 -7.34 1.90
CA ILE A 147 1.46 -7.82 3.28
C ILE A 147 0.05 -7.65 3.86
N GLY A 148 -0.80 -6.86 3.19
CA GLY A 148 -2.17 -6.65 3.63
C GLY A 148 -3.05 -6.06 2.55
N ALA A 149 -4.36 -6.19 2.72
CA ALA A 149 -5.35 -5.56 1.87
C ALA A 149 -6.68 -5.40 2.60
N THR A 150 -7.46 -4.39 2.21
CA THR A 150 -8.86 -4.25 2.62
C THR A 150 -9.75 -4.35 1.38
N LEU A 151 -10.83 -5.12 1.48
CA LEU A 151 -11.81 -5.33 0.42
C LEU A 151 -13.19 -4.79 0.84
N GLU A 152 -14.05 -4.43 -0.12
CA GLU A 152 -15.45 -4.09 0.17
C GLU A 152 -16.30 -5.28 0.62
N GLU A 153 -15.84 -6.49 0.32
CA GLU A 153 -16.54 -7.73 0.62
C GLU A 153 -15.54 -8.88 0.78
N HIS A 154 -15.99 -9.95 1.45
CA HIS A 154 -15.18 -11.13 1.69
C HIS A 154 -14.66 -11.73 0.36
N PRO A 155 -13.37 -12.11 0.23
CA PRO A 155 -12.74 -12.50 -1.05
C PRO A 155 -13.35 -13.76 -1.67
N MET A 156 -13.95 -14.63 -0.85
CA MET A 156 -14.69 -15.82 -1.30
C MET A 156 -16.12 -15.55 -1.77
N MET A 157 -16.67 -14.36 -1.48
CA MET A 157 -18.04 -14.00 -1.84
C MET A 157 -18.14 -13.34 -3.22
N SER A 158 -16.99 -12.94 -3.78
CA SER A 158 -16.94 -12.24 -5.05
C SER A 158 -15.86 -12.79 -5.95
N MET A 159 -16.17 -12.84 -7.23
CA MET A 159 -15.21 -13.19 -8.27
C MET A 159 -14.35 -11.99 -8.68
N VAL A 160 -14.82 -10.77 -8.36
CA VAL A 160 -14.11 -9.52 -8.60
C VAL A 160 -13.77 -8.91 -7.25
N LEU A 161 -12.48 -8.82 -6.95
CA LEU A 161 -12.03 -8.22 -5.70
C LEU A 161 -12.14 -6.71 -5.80
N LYS A 162 -13.05 -6.14 -5.01
CA LYS A 162 -13.14 -4.69 -4.85
C LYS A 162 -12.14 -4.24 -3.80
N LEU A 163 -10.92 -4.00 -4.27
CA LEU A 163 -9.80 -3.59 -3.45
C LEU A 163 -10.02 -2.15 -2.96
N LYS A 164 -10.22 -1.97 -1.65
CA LYS A 164 -10.26 -0.66 -1.01
C LYS A 164 -8.85 -0.14 -0.76
N THR A 165 -8.01 -0.96 -0.14
CA THR A 165 -6.62 -0.62 0.15
C THR A 165 -5.72 -1.83 -0.04
N ILE A 166 -4.45 -1.56 -0.24
CA ILE A 166 -3.39 -2.56 -0.27
C ILE A 166 -2.16 -2.01 0.43
N GLU A 167 -1.51 -2.92 1.14
CA GLU A 167 -0.35 -2.64 1.98
C GLU A 167 0.81 -3.49 1.49
N ALA A 168 1.97 -2.87 1.33
CA ALA A 168 3.17 -3.53 0.85
C ALA A 168 4.44 -3.00 1.55
N HIS A 169 5.42 -3.87 1.67
CA HIS A 169 6.79 -3.51 2.00
C HIS A 169 7.59 -3.34 0.72
N ASP A 170 8.10 -2.13 0.52
CA ASP A 170 8.93 -1.76 -0.60
C ASP A 170 10.40 -1.74 -0.14
N PRO A 171 11.27 -2.60 -0.72
CA PRO A 171 12.67 -2.63 -0.35
C PRO A 171 13.44 -1.40 -0.84
N TRP A 172 12.89 -0.56 -1.73
CA TRP A 172 13.47 0.72 -2.07
C TRP A 172 13.41 1.64 -0.85
N GLU A 173 14.54 1.76 -0.14
CA GLU A 173 14.66 2.53 1.12
C GLU A 173 13.78 2.04 2.29
N ALA A 174 13.38 0.77 2.31
CA ALA A 174 12.59 0.21 3.41
C ALA A 174 11.28 0.99 3.65
N GLN A 175 10.47 1.17 2.61
CA GLN A 175 9.24 1.93 2.69
C GLN A 175 8.03 1.03 2.97
N HIS A 176 7.16 1.47 3.87
CA HIS A 176 5.86 0.86 4.09
C HIS A 176 4.82 1.61 3.26
N VAL A 177 4.20 0.91 2.30
CA VAL A 177 3.29 1.47 1.31
C VAL A 177 1.87 1.07 1.66
N LEU A 178 1.00 2.04 1.97
CA LEU A 178 -0.45 1.84 2.10
C LEU A 178 -1.17 2.78 1.12
N VAL A 179 -1.84 2.21 0.13
CA VAL A 179 -2.52 2.98 -0.92
C VAL A 179 -3.92 2.46 -1.18
N SER A 180 -4.77 3.28 -1.80
CA SER A 180 -6.07 2.81 -2.28
C SER A 180 -5.89 1.73 -3.36
N GLY A 181 -6.86 0.83 -3.47
CA GLY A 181 -6.82 -0.21 -4.50
C GLY A 181 -6.80 0.37 -5.90
N GLU A 182 -7.52 1.46 -6.14
CA GLU A 182 -7.45 2.19 -7.42
C GLU A 182 -6.04 2.72 -7.70
N ALA A 183 -5.41 3.39 -6.73
CA ALA A 183 -4.06 3.91 -6.89
C ALA A 183 -3.06 2.78 -7.17
N TRP A 184 -3.18 1.65 -6.47
CA TRP A 184 -2.36 0.48 -6.72
C TRP A 184 -2.49 -0.05 -8.14
N LEU A 185 -3.73 -0.33 -8.55
CA LEU A 185 -4.04 -0.91 -9.86
C LEU A 185 -3.65 0.03 -11.01
N LYS A 186 -3.66 1.35 -10.79
CA LYS A 186 -3.34 2.34 -11.81
C LYS A 186 -1.85 2.70 -11.86
N LYS A 187 -1.14 2.71 -10.73
CA LYS A 187 0.22 3.27 -10.63
C LYS A 187 1.31 2.22 -10.44
N TYR A 188 1.03 1.17 -9.67
CA TYR A 188 2.03 0.19 -9.27
C TYR A 188 1.96 -1.04 -10.16
N TRP A 189 0.75 -1.56 -10.37
CA TRP A 189 0.56 -2.79 -11.13
C TRP A 189 0.49 -2.53 -12.63
N ASN A 190 1.66 -2.39 -13.23
CA ASN A 190 1.82 -2.34 -14.68
C ASN A 190 2.25 -3.71 -15.19
N GLU A 191 1.82 -4.06 -16.40
CA GLU A 191 2.33 -5.24 -17.06
C GLU A 191 3.82 -5.09 -17.33
N THR A 192 4.55 -6.19 -17.22
CA THR A 192 5.95 -6.28 -17.61
C THR A 192 6.12 -5.84 -19.06
N GLY A 193 6.98 -4.85 -19.28
CA GLY A 193 7.44 -4.54 -20.63
C GLY A 193 8.36 -5.63 -21.20
N GLY A 194 8.48 -5.68 -22.52
CA GLY A 194 9.52 -6.46 -23.21
C GLY A 194 9.11 -7.84 -23.75
N SER A 195 10.08 -8.51 -24.39
CA SER A 195 10.00 -9.90 -24.84
C SER A 195 10.52 -10.86 -23.76
N GLY A 196 10.18 -12.14 -23.85
CA GLY A 196 10.61 -13.17 -22.90
C GLY A 196 9.43 -13.96 -22.33
N LYS A 197 9.72 -14.90 -21.42
CA LYS A 197 8.72 -15.74 -20.74
C LYS A 197 7.74 -14.90 -19.94
N TRP A 198 8.26 -13.81 -19.36
CA TRP A 198 7.50 -12.95 -18.44
C TRP A 198 6.99 -11.67 -19.10
N GLY A 199 7.07 -11.51 -20.43
CA GLY A 199 6.63 -10.30 -21.12
C GLY A 199 5.10 -10.15 -21.22
N ASN A 200 4.63 -8.91 -21.17
CA ASN A 200 3.21 -8.53 -21.31
C ASN A 200 2.30 -9.29 -20.33
N CYS A 201 2.67 -9.30 -19.06
CA CYS A 201 1.83 -9.82 -18.00
C CYS A 201 2.10 -9.17 -16.65
N TYR A 202 1.23 -9.44 -15.70
CA TYR A 202 1.40 -9.05 -14.31
C TYR A 202 1.96 -10.23 -13.53
N VAL A 203 2.91 -9.97 -12.63
CA VAL A 203 3.67 -11.01 -11.98
C VAL A 203 3.56 -10.96 -10.46
N ALA A 204 3.41 -12.15 -9.87
CA ALA A 204 3.48 -12.42 -8.46
C ALA A 204 4.22 -13.74 -8.23
N VAL A 205 4.91 -13.87 -7.11
CA VAL A 205 5.46 -15.13 -6.62
C VAL A 205 4.71 -15.49 -5.35
N HIS A 206 4.01 -16.62 -5.34
CA HIS A 206 3.11 -17.00 -4.25
C HIS A 206 3.28 -18.47 -3.88
N GLU A 207 2.94 -18.82 -2.64
CA GLU A 207 2.95 -20.20 -2.14
C GLU A 207 1.66 -20.93 -2.56
N VAL A 208 1.82 -22.16 -3.06
CA VAL A 208 0.80 -22.86 -3.85
C VAL A 208 0.15 -24.01 -3.10
N GLU A 209 0.82 -24.65 -2.13
CA GLU A 209 0.16 -25.72 -1.35
C GLU A 209 -0.99 -25.14 -0.50
N ALA A 210 -0.86 -23.88 -0.07
CA ALA A 210 -1.95 -23.07 0.44
C ALA A 210 -3.13 -22.94 -0.53
N ARG A 211 -2.83 -22.80 -1.83
CA ARG A 211 -3.79 -22.51 -2.90
C ARG A 211 -4.43 -23.76 -3.50
N LYS A 212 -3.77 -24.92 -3.51
CA LYS A 212 -4.37 -26.20 -3.98
C LYS A 212 -5.63 -26.61 -3.21
N LYS A 213 -5.90 -25.99 -2.05
CA LYS A 213 -7.15 -26.12 -1.29
C LYS A 213 -8.29 -25.21 -1.76
N SER A 214 -8.09 -24.28 -2.71
CA SER A 214 -9.12 -23.33 -3.16
C SER A 214 -9.04 -23.03 -4.66
N LEU A 215 -10.16 -23.30 -5.34
CA LEU A 215 -10.32 -23.53 -6.77
C LEU A 215 -10.00 -22.38 -7.73
N LEU A 216 -9.55 -22.82 -8.91
CA LEU A 216 -9.63 -22.18 -10.23
C LEU A 216 -11.09 -21.82 -10.58
N ALA A 217 -11.37 -20.56 -10.93
CA ALA A 217 -12.46 -20.19 -11.84
C ALA A 217 -12.20 -18.78 -12.41
N GLY A 218 -12.12 -18.68 -13.74
CA GLY A 218 -11.74 -17.46 -14.45
C GLY A 218 -12.83 -16.38 -14.40
N MET A 219 -12.42 -15.09 -14.42
CA MET A 219 -13.31 -13.93 -14.52
C MET A 219 -12.58 -12.63 -14.96
N LYS A 220 -13.40 -11.60 -15.27
CA LYS A 220 -13.13 -10.40 -16.11
C LYS A 220 -13.57 -9.11 -15.38
N ILE A 221 -12.95 -7.95 -15.70
CA ILE A 221 -13.05 -6.64 -14.98
C ILE A 221 -14.03 -5.63 -15.63
N VAL A 222 -14.67 -4.78 -14.82
CA VAL A 222 -15.20 -3.45 -15.17
C VAL A 222 -14.72 -2.41 -14.13
N THR A 223 -14.16 -1.28 -14.56
CA THR A 223 -13.79 -0.13 -13.69
C THR A 223 -14.69 1.08 -13.99
N GLU A 224 -15.35 1.65 -12.97
CA GLU A 224 -16.05 2.93 -13.10
C GLU A 224 -15.09 4.11 -12.87
N LYS A 225 -15.04 5.05 -13.82
CA LYS A 225 -14.38 6.35 -13.65
C LYS A 225 -15.21 7.21 -12.69
N GLN A 226 -14.58 7.82 -11.69
CA GLN A 226 -15.21 8.91 -10.93
C GLN A 226 -15.17 10.22 -11.75
N PRO A 227 -16.23 11.05 -11.70
CA PRO A 227 -16.33 12.26 -12.52
C PRO A 227 -15.33 13.35 -12.07
N THR A 228 -14.68 14.02 -13.02
CA THR A 228 -13.74 15.14 -12.80
C THR A 228 -14.38 16.52 -13.01
N ASP A 229 -15.70 16.57 -13.14
CA ASP A 229 -16.51 17.75 -13.40
C ASP A 229 -17.09 18.32 -12.09
N GLY A 230 -16.46 19.39 -11.58
CA GLY A 230 -16.96 20.11 -10.41
C GLY A 230 -16.00 21.20 -9.92
N SER A 231 -16.48 22.06 -9.01
CA SER A 231 -15.62 22.98 -8.26
C SER A 231 -14.92 22.23 -7.13
N ALA A 232 -13.68 22.63 -6.81
CA ALA A 232 -13.00 22.08 -5.66
C ALA A 232 -13.76 22.40 -4.36
N ILE A 233 -13.80 21.45 -3.43
CA ILE A 233 -14.28 21.65 -2.06
C ILE A 233 -13.44 22.70 -1.34
N SER A 234 -13.97 23.32 -0.30
CA SER A 234 -13.20 24.29 0.48
C SER A 234 -12.06 23.62 1.27
N PRO A 235 -10.97 24.34 1.57
CA PRO A 235 -9.94 23.86 2.50
C PRO A 235 -10.51 23.42 3.85
N ASP A 236 -11.46 24.17 4.43
CA ASP A 236 -12.08 23.79 5.70
C ASP A 236 -12.85 22.46 5.62
N LEU A 237 -13.49 22.18 4.48
CA LEU A 237 -14.14 20.90 4.24
C LEU A 237 -13.09 19.78 4.10
N ALA A 238 -12.00 20.02 3.38
CA ALA A 238 -10.91 19.06 3.26
C ALA A 238 -10.27 18.74 4.63
N LEU A 239 -10.06 19.75 5.49
CA LEU A 239 -9.57 19.59 6.85
C LEU A 239 -10.54 18.75 7.70
N THR A 240 -11.84 19.01 7.59
CA THR A 240 -12.89 18.25 8.27
C THR A 240 -12.89 16.78 7.83
N LYS A 241 -12.78 16.53 6.53
CA LYS A 241 -12.70 15.18 5.95
C LYS A 241 -11.45 14.44 6.42
N ALA A 242 -10.29 15.10 6.40
CA ALA A 242 -9.04 14.55 6.88
C ALA A 242 -9.09 14.19 8.37
N LYS A 243 -9.71 15.04 9.21
CA LYS A 243 -9.89 14.77 10.64
C LYS A 243 -10.80 13.57 10.91
N ALA A 244 -11.91 13.48 10.19
CA ALA A 244 -12.82 12.35 10.30
C ALA A 244 -12.11 11.04 9.94
N TYR A 245 -11.37 11.05 8.82
CA TYR A 245 -10.58 9.90 8.39
C TYR A 245 -9.48 9.53 9.40
N LEU A 246 -8.71 10.50 9.88
CA LEU A 246 -7.64 10.24 10.85
C LEU A 246 -8.19 9.63 12.15
N THR A 247 -9.32 10.14 12.64
CA THR A 247 -10.00 9.60 13.81
C THR A 247 -10.44 8.14 13.60
N GLN A 248 -10.95 7.82 12.41
CA GLN A 248 -11.35 6.47 12.06
C GLN A 248 -10.13 5.54 11.98
N ILE A 249 -9.13 5.89 11.16
CA ILE A 249 -8.00 5.00 10.87
C ILE A 249 -7.16 4.71 12.11
N THR A 250 -7.00 5.68 13.01
CA THR A 250 -6.24 5.47 14.27
C THR A 250 -6.94 4.56 15.28
N LYS A 251 -8.27 4.39 15.17
CA LYS A 251 -9.02 3.40 15.95
C LYS A 251 -8.90 2.01 15.35
N GLU A 252 -8.91 1.92 14.02
CA GLU A 252 -8.87 0.66 13.27
C GLU A 252 -7.44 0.09 13.15
N ARG A 253 -6.41 0.96 13.19
CA ARG A 253 -5.01 0.60 12.90
C ARG A 253 -4.06 1.09 14.01
N PRO A 254 -3.58 0.19 14.90
CA PRO A 254 -2.65 0.55 15.97
C PRO A 254 -1.35 1.23 15.51
N ALA A 255 -0.86 0.93 14.29
CA ALA A 255 0.35 1.55 13.72
C ALA A 255 0.24 3.08 13.55
N PHE A 256 -0.98 3.60 13.39
CA PHE A 256 -1.22 5.04 13.27
C PHE A 256 -1.69 5.68 14.57
N LYS A 257 -1.68 4.95 15.69
CA LYS A 257 -2.13 5.46 16.99
C LYS A 257 -1.38 6.73 17.41
N ASP A 258 -0.11 6.85 17.03
CA ASP A 258 0.71 8.05 17.26
C ASP A 258 0.21 9.32 16.56
N LEU A 259 -0.74 9.17 15.63
CA LEU A 259 -1.41 10.26 14.93
C LEU A 259 -2.81 10.57 15.49
N SER A 260 -3.35 9.80 16.44
CA SER A 260 -4.75 9.95 16.90
C SER A 260 -4.99 11.31 17.56
N ASP A 261 -3.96 11.84 18.21
CA ASP A 261 -3.93 13.15 18.84
C ASP A 261 -3.21 14.19 17.97
N GLY A 262 -3.00 13.86 16.69
CA GLY A 262 -2.26 14.66 15.74
C GLY A 262 -2.92 16.02 15.49
N PHE A 263 -2.11 17.07 15.55
CA PHE A 263 -2.50 18.38 15.07
C PHE A 263 -2.52 18.39 13.54
N LEU A 264 -3.68 18.66 12.95
CA LEU A 264 -3.81 18.90 11.52
C LEU A 264 -3.42 20.33 11.19
N PHE A 265 -2.58 20.47 10.17
CA PHE A 265 -2.20 21.76 9.60
C PHE A 265 -3.16 22.16 8.47
N ASP A 266 -3.06 23.42 8.03
CA ASP A 266 -3.88 23.96 6.96
C ASP A 266 -3.74 23.11 5.67
N PRO A 267 -4.84 22.82 4.95
CA PRO A 267 -4.77 22.05 3.72
C PRO A 267 -4.07 22.81 2.58
N MET A 268 -3.27 22.08 1.81
CA MET A 268 -2.63 22.56 0.58
C MET A 268 -3.32 21.97 -0.63
N LEU A 269 -3.84 22.82 -1.52
CA LEU A 269 -4.32 22.36 -2.84
C LEU A 269 -3.11 22.07 -3.72
N VAL A 270 -3.02 20.83 -4.21
CA VAL A 270 -1.98 20.37 -5.13
C VAL A 270 -2.62 19.85 -6.41
N THR A 271 -2.00 20.14 -7.55
CA THR A 271 -2.42 19.65 -8.86
C THR A 271 -1.54 18.49 -9.29
N HIS A 272 -2.17 17.41 -9.77
CA HIS A 272 -1.52 16.23 -10.33
C HIS A 272 -2.18 15.88 -11.66
N GLU A 273 -1.50 15.11 -12.51
CA GLU A 273 -2.00 14.63 -13.82
C GLU A 273 -3.38 13.95 -13.80
N ASN A 274 -3.86 13.52 -12.62
CA ASN A 274 -5.11 12.77 -12.47
C ASN A 274 -6.19 13.55 -11.69
N GLY A 275 -5.93 14.81 -11.37
CA GLY A 275 -6.86 15.65 -10.61
C GLY A 275 -6.17 16.53 -9.59
N ASN A 276 -6.98 17.32 -8.89
CA ASN A 276 -6.54 18.17 -7.80
C ASN A 276 -6.83 17.48 -6.46
N TYR A 277 -5.95 17.71 -5.49
CA TYR A 277 -6.04 17.10 -4.16
C TYR A 277 -5.72 18.13 -3.09
N TYR A 278 -6.30 17.97 -1.91
CA TYR A 278 -5.83 18.62 -0.70
C TYR A 278 -4.87 17.69 0.05
N LEU A 279 -3.66 18.16 0.31
CA LEU A 279 -2.76 17.56 1.29
C LEU A 279 -2.99 18.23 2.64
N VAL A 280 -3.37 17.44 3.65
CA VAL A 280 -3.60 17.91 5.02
C VAL A 280 -2.48 17.35 5.90
N PRO A 281 -1.45 18.15 6.23
CA PRO A 281 -0.33 17.67 7.02
C PRO A 281 -0.76 17.32 8.46
N VAL A 282 -0.15 16.30 9.04
CA VAL A 282 -0.45 15.78 10.39
C VAL A 282 0.82 15.82 11.24
N GLY A 283 0.82 16.57 12.34
CA GLY A 283 1.94 16.66 13.28
C GLY A 283 1.58 16.25 14.69
N LYS A 284 2.56 16.00 15.57
CA LYS A 284 2.30 15.78 17.00
C LYS A 284 1.96 17.06 17.76
N LYS A 285 2.38 18.22 17.28
CA LYS A 285 2.25 19.52 17.95
C LYS A 285 2.02 20.65 16.93
N LYS A 286 1.55 21.80 17.41
CA LYS A 286 1.44 23.04 16.61
C LYS A 286 2.80 23.69 16.27
N ASN A 287 3.91 22.99 16.40
CA ASN A 287 5.26 23.52 16.17
C ASN A 287 5.65 23.56 14.69
N GLY A 288 4.74 23.18 13.79
CA GLY A 288 4.99 23.10 12.35
C GLY A 288 5.61 21.78 11.92
N GLU A 289 5.91 20.82 12.80
CA GLU A 289 6.47 19.53 12.39
C GLU A 289 5.37 18.52 12.04
N SER A 290 5.32 18.15 10.77
CA SER A 290 4.41 17.17 10.21
C SER A 290 5.09 15.81 10.15
N LEU A 291 4.46 14.78 10.69
CA LEU A 291 4.89 13.38 10.61
C LEU A 291 4.33 12.65 9.38
N GLY A 292 3.33 13.24 8.73
CA GLY A 292 2.68 12.66 7.56
C GLY A 292 1.69 13.63 6.95
N ALA A 293 0.90 13.16 5.98
CA ALA A 293 -0.20 13.92 5.41
C ALA A 293 -1.36 13.01 5.00
N VAL A 294 -2.58 13.50 5.21
CA VAL A 294 -3.81 12.92 4.65
C VAL A 294 -4.07 13.56 3.28
N MET A 295 -4.33 12.75 2.27
CA MET A 295 -4.70 13.21 0.94
C MET A 295 -6.22 13.10 0.75
N VAL A 296 -6.82 14.19 0.32
CA VAL A 296 -8.27 14.32 0.10
C VAL A 296 -8.51 14.77 -1.34
N ASN A 297 -9.37 14.08 -2.07
CA ASN A 297 -9.79 14.48 -3.41
C ASN A 297 -10.38 15.90 -3.37
N ALA A 298 -9.86 16.80 -4.21
CA ALA A 298 -10.31 18.18 -4.15
C ALA A 298 -11.75 18.37 -4.64
N TYR A 299 -12.38 17.42 -5.31
CA TYR A 299 -13.73 17.57 -5.84
C TYR A 299 -14.77 16.81 -5.04
N SER A 300 -14.50 15.53 -4.76
CA SER A 300 -15.44 14.68 -4.03
C SER A 300 -15.29 14.80 -2.51
N GLY A 301 -14.15 15.31 -2.03
CA GLY A 301 -13.78 15.23 -0.62
C GLY A 301 -13.57 13.81 -0.11
N ALA A 302 -13.48 12.84 -1.02
CA ALA A 302 -13.12 11.47 -0.70
C ALA A 302 -11.67 11.41 -0.22
N TRP A 303 -11.39 10.51 0.72
CA TRP A 303 -10.03 10.21 1.12
C TRP A 303 -9.32 9.41 0.02
N GLU A 304 -8.05 9.72 -0.22
CA GLU A 304 -7.23 9.12 -1.28
C GLU A 304 -5.95 8.45 -0.78
N GLY A 305 -5.48 8.82 0.42
CA GLY A 305 -4.26 8.26 1.01
C GLY A 305 -3.87 8.86 2.36
N LEU A 306 -3.08 8.13 3.13
CA LEU A 306 -2.37 8.62 4.33
C LEU A 306 -0.94 8.12 4.23
N SER A 307 0.03 9.03 4.30
CA SER A 307 1.45 8.68 4.30
C SER A 307 2.12 9.22 5.55
N LEU A 308 3.04 8.44 6.11
CA LEU A 308 4.03 8.92 7.07
C LEU A 308 5.28 9.39 6.30
N PHE A 309 5.96 10.39 6.84
CA PHE A 309 7.26 10.83 6.36
C PHE A 309 8.36 10.08 7.13
N GLN A 310 9.45 9.72 6.45
CA GLN A 310 10.62 9.10 7.08
C GLN A 310 11.21 9.99 8.19
N LYS A 311 11.11 11.32 8.03
CA LYS A 311 11.49 12.33 9.03
C LYS A 311 10.41 13.42 9.09
N PRO A 312 10.19 14.05 10.26
CA PRO A 312 9.25 15.16 10.37
C PRO A 312 9.61 16.31 9.41
N LEU A 313 8.64 16.82 8.66
CA LEU A 313 8.79 17.97 7.76
C LEU A 313 8.28 19.25 8.42
N ARG A 314 8.93 20.39 8.20
CA ARG A 314 8.45 21.68 8.75
C ARG A 314 7.48 22.36 7.78
N TYR A 315 6.23 22.43 8.19
CA TYR A 315 5.17 23.19 7.54
C TYR A 315 5.27 24.69 7.87
N ARG A 316 5.37 25.57 6.87
CA ARG A 316 5.42 27.04 7.07
C ARG A 316 4.58 27.80 6.02
N LYS A 317 3.98 28.91 6.44
CA LYS A 317 3.31 29.86 5.55
C LYS A 317 4.33 30.78 4.89
N GLN A 318 4.34 30.88 3.56
CA GLN A 318 5.11 31.93 2.91
C GLN A 318 4.27 33.20 2.74
N LYS A 319 4.86 34.36 3.07
CA LYS A 319 4.19 35.66 2.95
C LYS A 319 4.13 36.21 1.52
N GLN A 320 4.94 35.72 0.58
CA GLN A 320 5.09 36.37 -0.71
C GLN A 320 4.01 36.04 -1.75
N GLN A 321 3.22 34.97 -1.57
CA GLN A 321 2.14 34.62 -2.52
C GLN A 321 0.89 34.02 -1.85
N GLY A 322 0.78 34.08 -0.51
CA GLY A 322 -0.37 33.54 0.22
C GLY A 322 -0.50 32.02 0.20
N GLN A 323 0.42 31.30 -0.46
CA GLN A 323 0.46 29.85 -0.55
C GLN A 323 1.28 29.23 0.60
N TRP A 324 0.83 28.05 1.04
CA TRP A 324 1.51 27.24 2.04
C TRP A 324 2.49 26.27 1.36
N VAL A 325 3.69 26.12 1.91
CA VAL A 325 4.74 25.25 1.36
C VAL A 325 5.41 24.44 2.46
N PHE A 326 5.85 23.22 2.13
CA PHE A 326 6.70 22.43 3.02
C PHE A 326 8.13 22.95 2.96
N TYR A 327 8.76 23.13 4.11
CA TYR A 327 10.19 23.35 4.25
C TYR A 327 10.84 22.11 4.87
N PRO A 328 11.95 21.61 4.29
CA PRO A 328 12.80 20.69 5.02
C PRO A 328 13.41 21.42 6.23
N SER A 329 13.51 20.74 7.38
CA SER A 329 14.35 21.19 8.48
C SER A 329 15.82 21.31 8.03
N GLU A 330 16.67 22.05 8.76
CA GLU A 330 18.10 22.11 8.44
C GLU A 330 18.76 20.72 8.41
N GLU A 331 18.26 19.74 9.17
CA GLU A 331 18.75 18.35 9.13
C GLU A 331 18.21 17.50 7.96
N SER A 332 17.31 18.04 7.13
CA SER A 332 16.76 17.40 5.92
C SER A 332 17.20 18.10 4.62
N ARG A 333 18.13 19.05 4.72
CA ARG A 333 18.83 19.65 3.57
C ARG A 333 19.83 18.67 2.98
N SER A 334 19.34 17.65 2.27
CA SER A 334 20.15 16.95 1.30
C SER A 334 20.33 17.86 0.08
N PRO A 335 21.56 18.09 -0.42
CA PRO A 335 21.78 18.84 -1.66
C PRO A 335 21.26 18.09 -2.91
N PHE A 336 20.70 16.89 -2.75
CA PHE A 336 20.30 16.01 -3.83
C PHE A 336 18.79 15.82 -3.99
N HIS A 337 17.92 16.37 -3.12
CA HIS A 337 16.51 15.97 -3.14
C HIS A 337 15.46 17.07 -2.90
N PRO A 338 14.28 16.92 -3.54
CA PRO A 338 13.07 17.70 -3.27
C PRO A 338 12.50 17.40 -1.88
N VAL A 339 11.65 18.30 -1.38
CA VAL A 339 11.10 18.31 -0.01
C VAL A 339 10.06 17.22 0.23
N TYR A 340 9.40 16.76 -0.84
CA TYR A 340 8.41 15.70 -0.81
C TYR A 340 8.51 14.89 -2.11
N GLN A 341 8.62 13.57 -1.98
CA GLN A 341 8.67 12.64 -3.10
C GLN A 341 7.46 11.72 -3.04
N THR A 342 6.67 11.74 -4.11
CA THR A 342 5.70 10.68 -4.41
C THR A 342 6.26 9.78 -5.51
N ALA A 343 5.62 8.66 -5.79
CA ALA A 343 6.07 7.74 -6.84
C ALA A 343 6.18 8.36 -8.26
N LYS A 344 5.68 9.58 -8.51
CA LYS A 344 5.71 10.25 -9.83
C LYS A 344 5.97 11.76 -9.78
N SER A 345 6.26 12.32 -8.61
CA SER A 345 6.46 13.76 -8.52
C SER A 345 7.39 14.17 -7.40
N TYR A 346 8.09 15.25 -7.67
CA TYR A 346 9.07 15.89 -6.82
C TYR A 346 8.53 17.28 -6.48
N VAL A 347 8.42 17.61 -5.19
CA VAL A 347 8.02 18.94 -4.75
C VAL A 347 9.22 19.70 -4.23
N ASP A 348 9.55 20.76 -4.94
CA ASP A 348 10.74 21.57 -4.73
C ASP A 348 10.57 22.47 -3.50
N LEU A 349 11.66 23.14 -3.07
CA LEU A 349 11.69 24.03 -1.90
C LEU A 349 10.74 25.24 -1.99
N ASP A 350 10.30 25.58 -3.20
CA ASP A 350 9.37 26.66 -3.50
C ASP A 350 7.92 26.16 -3.72
N GLY A 351 7.66 24.85 -3.54
CA GLY A 351 6.36 24.25 -3.73
C GLY A 351 6.05 23.85 -5.18
N LYS A 352 7.00 23.98 -6.10
CA LYS A 352 6.84 23.55 -7.48
C LYS A 352 6.84 22.03 -7.57
N VAL A 353 5.89 21.47 -8.32
CA VAL A 353 5.76 20.03 -8.53
C VAL A 353 6.31 19.68 -9.90
N SER A 354 7.28 18.78 -9.97
CA SER A 354 7.86 18.27 -11.22
C SER A 354 7.64 16.76 -11.35
N SER A 355 7.54 16.26 -12.59
CA SER A 355 7.34 14.84 -12.90
C SER A 355 8.63 14.04 -12.98
N GLU A 356 9.78 14.72 -13.01
CA GLU A 356 11.13 14.16 -13.13
C GLU A 356 12.07 14.82 -12.11
N LEU A 357 13.09 14.09 -11.66
CA LEU A 357 14.02 14.59 -10.65
C LEU A 357 14.94 15.62 -11.31
N HIS A 358 14.86 16.88 -10.89
CA HIS A 358 15.75 17.93 -11.38
C HIS A 358 16.77 18.32 -10.30
N GLU A 359 18.02 18.54 -10.69
CA GLU A 359 19.07 19.03 -9.80
C GLU A 359 18.78 20.51 -9.47
N LEU A 360 18.45 20.80 -8.21
CA LEU A 360 17.98 22.13 -7.76
C LEU A 360 19.11 23.19 -7.64
N GLY A 361 20.32 22.84 -8.07
CA GLY A 361 21.54 23.63 -7.84
C GLY A 361 21.95 23.68 -6.37
N ARG A 362 23.23 23.96 -6.11
CA ARG A 362 23.65 24.32 -4.75
C ARG A 362 23.03 25.69 -4.44
N GLY A 363 22.08 25.74 -3.51
CA GLY A 363 21.58 27.03 -3.00
C GLY A 363 22.76 27.89 -2.56
N ASN A 364 22.78 29.16 -2.99
CA ASN A 364 23.74 30.15 -2.51
C ASN A 364 23.60 30.40 -1.01
#